data_AF-A0A967AWE6-F1
#
_entry.id   AF-A0A967AWE6-F1
#
_cell.length_a   1.000
_cell.length_b   1.000
_cell.length_c   1.000
_cell.angle_alpha   90.00
_cell.angle_beta   90.00
_cell.angle_gamma   90.00
#
_symmetry.space_group_name_H-M   'P 1'
#
loop_
_entity.id
_entity.type
_entity.pdbx_description
1 polymer ?
#
loop_
_entity_poly.entity_id
_entity_poly.type
_entity_poly.pdbx_seq_one_letter_code
_entity_poly.pdbx_strand_id
1 'polypeptide(L)'
;MKNKMGLLLLLMVASLQSQRSISGTFSPAEDFSWLIAYRLTPSGQSYIADTAVNNGEFTMALPENAEKGMYRMVYAIPQDEYYFDLIYNGAQDIGLRFDEQQGVSFSNSKENSLFKDYFTDINALERQLIDYYTEGQKDAVAFNTIITKLKTLQTSYEARANGLYAYDFIAANSPYIPEKIEPVADYVKNRKQHYFDAIDFGNPVLQASGFLEDKAVNYILTALPYKALSPVEAATVMKKNVDTLKQKMRGLPIAYQFGMFHTVWKRTATNQFDEVSDYIFNNYLQRMAHSIEEMKILDGIALHNRLRLGAVAPEIEWVDGTEVKKLSTLQGANQYLLIFWSSTCSHCLRELPALHKELTNRKGLKVIAVGLEDEETSWKEESTKLDQFEHAIALGKWESTYARLYGIQETPTYFILDDQKRIVAKPTNDQEVISLLDGEK
;
A
#
# COMPACT_ATOMS: atom_id res chain seq x y z
N MET A 1 45.14 -44.47 58.50
CA MET A 1 44.32 -45.03 57.40
C MET A 1 43.55 -43.90 56.71
N LYS A 2 43.92 -43.64 55.45
CA LYS A 2 43.15 -43.11 54.30
C LYS A 2 42.24 -41.87 54.45
N ASN A 3 42.69 -40.80 53.78
CA ASN A 3 41.91 -39.75 53.10
C ASN A 3 40.58 -40.21 52.47
N LYS A 4 39.54 -39.38 52.61
CA LYS A 4 38.52 -39.05 51.57
C LYS A 4 37.97 -37.66 51.93
N MET A 5 38.34 -36.56 51.24
CA MET A 5 37.92 -36.10 49.91
C MET A 5 36.40 -36.08 49.73
N GLY A 6 35.83 -34.88 49.75
CA GLY A 6 34.46 -34.57 49.33
C GLY A 6 34.41 -33.12 48.86
N LEU A 7 34.88 -32.87 47.64
CA LEU A 7 34.79 -31.58 46.97
C LEU A 7 33.36 -31.45 46.40
N LEU A 8 32.55 -30.55 46.97
CA LEU A 8 31.24 -30.22 46.43
C LEU A 8 31.45 -29.32 45.20
N LEU A 9 31.27 -29.85 43.99
CA LEU A 9 31.15 -29.03 42.79
C LEU A 9 29.74 -28.41 42.78
N LEU A 10 29.65 -27.10 43.05
CA LEU A 10 28.47 -26.33 42.65
C LEU A 10 28.51 -26.17 41.13
N LEU A 11 27.67 -26.93 40.43
CA LEU A 11 27.29 -26.63 39.04
C LEU A 11 26.37 -25.40 39.06
N MET A 12 26.95 -24.22 38.90
CA MET A 12 26.17 -23.06 38.44
C MET A 12 25.72 -23.35 37.02
N VAL A 13 24.43 -23.72 36.86
CA VAL A 13 23.77 -23.69 35.56
C VAL A 13 23.57 -22.21 35.22
N ALA A 14 24.58 -21.60 34.60
CA ALA A 14 24.39 -20.34 33.90
C ALA A 14 23.44 -20.65 32.74
N SER A 15 22.19 -20.22 32.85
CA SER A 15 21.30 -20.14 31.70
C SER A 15 21.88 -19.12 30.73
N LEU A 16 22.71 -19.59 29.80
CA LEU A 16 23.07 -18.86 28.60
C LEU A 16 21.76 -18.58 27.84
N GLN A 17 21.12 -17.44 28.12
CA GLN A 17 20.15 -16.89 27.18
C GLN A 17 20.97 -16.42 25.99
N SER A 18 21.13 -17.30 25.00
CA SER A 18 21.70 -16.91 23.72
C SER A 18 20.82 -15.81 23.14
N GLN A 19 21.44 -14.67 22.80
CA GLN A 19 20.80 -13.63 22.00
C GLN A 19 20.21 -14.29 20.75
N ARG A 20 18.91 -14.06 20.50
CA ARG A 20 18.20 -14.65 19.37
C ARG A 20 18.51 -13.91 18.09
N SER A 21 18.41 -14.59 16.95
CA SER A 21 18.68 -13.98 15.65
C SER A 21 17.64 -14.34 14.59
N ILE A 22 17.54 -13.45 13.61
CA ILE A 22 16.89 -13.69 12.32
C ILE A 22 18.00 -13.69 11.28
N SER A 23 18.15 -14.77 10.52
CA SER A 23 19.16 -14.91 9.48
C SER A 23 18.58 -15.49 8.21
N GLY A 24 19.22 -15.22 7.08
CA GLY A 24 18.69 -15.69 5.81
C GLY A 24 19.39 -15.15 4.59
N THR A 25 18.71 -15.35 3.46
CA THR A 25 19.17 -14.92 2.12
C THR A 25 18.09 -14.11 1.40
N PHE A 26 18.53 -13.18 0.56
CA PHE A 26 17.75 -12.44 -0.43
C PHE A 26 18.09 -12.90 -1.85
N SER A 27 17.13 -12.78 -2.77
CA SER A 27 17.25 -13.17 -4.18
C SER A 27 16.40 -12.23 -5.05
N PRO A 28 16.98 -11.55 -6.06
CA PRO A 28 18.41 -11.50 -6.41
C PRO A 28 19.28 -10.92 -5.28
N ALA A 29 20.58 -11.21 -5.25
CA ALA A 29 21.41 -10.83 -4.10
C ALA A 29 21.84 -9.35 -4.14
N GLU A 30 22.02 -8.85 -5.36
CA GLU A 30 22.54 -7.52 -5.71
C GLU A 30 21.57 -6.38 -5.42
N ASP A 31 20.27 -6.69 -5.33
CA ASP A 31 19.22 -5.67 -5.18
C ASP A 31 19.00 -5.24 -3.72
N PHE A 32 19.64 -5.94 -2.75
CA PHE A 32 19.41 -5.72 -1.32
C PHE A 32 20.71 -5.42 -0.58
N SER A 33 20.74 -4.29 0.11
CA SER A 33 21.94 -3.81 0.85
C SER A 33 21.72 -3.68 2.35
N TRP A 34 20.47 -3.60 2.80
CA TRP A 34 20.11 -3.44 4.20
C TRP A 34 18.75 -4.07 4.50
N LEU A 35 18.50 -4.32 5.79
CA LEU A 35 17.25 -4.84 6.29
C LEU A 35 16.93 -4.21 7.65
N ILE A 36 15.72 -3.70 7.83
CA ILE A 36 15.24 -3.16 9.10
C ILE A 36 14.07 -4.00 9.61
N ALA A 37 14.09 -4.35 10.89
CA ALA A 37 12.99 -5.00 11.57
C ALA A 37 12.22 -4.00 12.45
N TYR A 38 10.91 -3.96 12.26
CA TYR A 38 9.96 -3.29 13.14
C TYR A 38 9.00 -4.30 13.76
N ARG A 39 8.68 -4.17 15.05
CA ARG A 39 7.56 -4.90 15.65
C ARG A 39 6.28 -4.12 15.41
N LEU A 40 5.27 -4.78 14.87
CA LEU A 40 3.96 -4.20 14.67
C LEU A 40 3.17 -4.17 15.98
N THR A 41 2.35 -3.14 16.14
CA THR A 41 1.50 -2.90 17.32
C THR A 41 0.15 -2.36 16.86
N PRO A 42 -0.89 -2.41 17.70
CA PRO A 42 -2.20 -1.83 17.36
C PRO A 42 -2.18 -0.34 17.01
N SER A 43 -1.13 0.38 17.44
CA SER A 43 -0.97 1.82 17.27
C SER A 43 0.11 2.23 16.27
N GLY A 44 0.70 1.28 15.53
CA GLY A 44 1.79 1.55 14.60
C GLY A 44 2.92 0.52 14.71
N GLN A 45 4.16 0.94 14.52
CA GLN A 45 5.31 0.06 14.53
C GLN A 45 6.45 0.59 15.41
N SER A 46 7.20 -0.30 16.04
CA SER A 46 8.36 0.01 16.88
C SER A 46 9.63 -0.54 16.27
N TYR A 47 10.63 0.30 16.09
CA TYR A 47 11.95 -0.13 15.61
C TYR A 47 12.58 -1.17 16.54
N ILE A 48 13.17 -2.22 15.99
CA ILE A 48 13.83 -3.29 16.75
C ILE A 48 15.32 -3.35 16.47
N ALA A 49 15.69 -3.52 15.20
CA ALA A 49 17.07 -3.70 14.77
C ALA A 49 17.22 -3.48 13.26
N ASP A 50 18.43 -3.20 12.83
CA ASP A 50 18.84 -3.17 11.44
C ASP A 50 20.08 -4.04 11.21
N THR A 51 20.32 -4.44 9.97
CA THR A 51 21.54 -5.13 9.58
C THR A 51 21.87 -4.87 8.12
N ALA A 52 23.15 -4.99 7.77
CA ALA A 52 23.60 -4.98 6.38
C ALA A 52 23.31 -6.33 5.71
N VAL A 53 22.97 -6.29 4.42
CA VAL A 53 22.86 -7.47 3.56
C VAL A 53 24.11 -7.52 2.69
N ASN A 54 24.87 -8.61 2.77
CA ASN A 54 26.12 -8.79 2.05
C ASN A 54 26.03 -10.01 1.14
N ASN A 55 26.11 -9.80 -0.18
CA ASN A 55 25.93 -10.86 -1.18
C ASN A 55 24.62 -11.64 -0.96
N GLY A 56 23.54 -10.92 -0.66
CA GLY A 56 22.23 -11.50 -0.35
C GLY A 56 22.12 -12.14 1.03
N GLU A 57 23.21 -12.34 1.77
CA GLU A 57 23.18 -12.94 3.12
C GLU A 57 23.04 -11.89 4.22
N PHE A 58 22.29 -12.23 5.28
CA PHE A 58 22.18 -11.37 6.45
C PHE A 58 22.07 -12.18 7.74
N THR A 59 22.45 -11.54 8.85
CA THR A 59 22.15 -11.99 10.20
C THR A 59 21.83 -10.77 11.05
N MET A 60 20.68 -10.79 11.70
CA MET A 60 20.17 -9.74 12.57
C MET A 60 20.03 -10.29 13.97
N ALA A 61 20.79 -9.72 14.92
CA ALA A 61 20.63 -10.03 16.32
C ALA A 61 19.43 -9.26 16.88
N LEU A 62 18.51 -9.97 17.54
CA LEU A 62 17.39 -9.35 18.24
C LEU A 62 17.83 -8.88 19.63
N PRO A 63 17.27 -7.79 20.16
CA PRO A 63 17.46 -7.41 21.56
C PRO A 63 17.03 -8.54 22.51
N GLU A 64 17.70 -8.69 23.66
CA GLU A 64 17.38 -9.73 24.65
C GLU A 64 15.92 -9.65 25.14
N ASN A 65 15.37 -8.44 25.18
CA ASN A 65 14.00 -8.14 25.59
C ASN A 65 13.00 -8.06 24.41
N ALA A 66 13.35 -8.57 23.23
CA ALA A 66 12.44 -8.60 22.08
C ALA A 66 11.14 -9.35 22.45
N GLU A 67 10.01 -8.65 22.38
CA GLU A 67 8.69 -9.23 22.67
C GLU A 67 8.18 -10.08 21.52
N LYS A 68 7.28 -11.03 21.82
CA LYS A 68 6.60 -11.82 20.79
C LYS A 68 5.68 -10.92 19.96
N GLY A 69 5.58 -11.17 18.66
CA GLY A 69 4.70 -10.40 17.80
C GLY A 69 4.88 -10.65 16.32
N MET A 70 4.13 -9.89 15.52
CA MET A 70 4.42 -9.70 14.10
C MET A 70 5.57 -8.70 13.95
N TYR A 71 6.53 -9.07 13.10
CA TYR A 71 7.70 -8.30 12.77
C TYR A 71 7.69 -8.01 11.28
N ARG A 72 7.78 -6.73 10.93
CA ARG A 72 7.90 -6.24 9.56
C ARG A 72 9.36 -6.07 9.20
N MET A 73 9.77 -6.76 8.14
CA MET A 73 11.12 -6.76 7.59
C MET A 73 11.13 -5.87 6.35
N VAL A 74 11.63 -4.64 6.49
CA VAL A 74 11.69 -3.62 5.44
C VAL A 74 13.02 -3.69 4.72
N TYR A 75 12.99 -3.76 3.39
CA TYR A 75 14.18 -3.96 2.57
C TYR A 75 14.40 -2.87 1.50
N ALA A 76 13.42 -2.00 1.24
CA ALA A 76 13.57 -0.83 0.37
C ALA A 76 12.61 0.31 0.74
N ILE A 77 12.66 1.41 -0.02
CA ILE A 77 11.79 2.60 0.14
C ILE A 77 10.86 2.70 -1.07
N PRO A 78 9.55 2.95 -0.89
CA PRO A 78 8.84 3.22 0.37
C PRO A 78 8.69 2.01 1.31
N GLN A 79 8.84 2.24 2.62
CA GLN A 79 8.82 1.17 3.63
C GLN A 79 7.46 0.49 3.79
N ASP A 80 6.38 1.16 3.39
CA ASP A 80 5.01 0.65 3.39
C ASP A 80 4.66 -0.11 2.10
N GLU A 81 5.63 -0.30 1.21
CA GLU A 81 5.51 -1.09 -0.02
C GLU A 81 6.51 -2.24 -0.03
N TYR A 82 7.76 -1.98 0.35
CA TYR A 82 8.85 -2.96 0.25
C TYR A 82 9.17 -3.62 1.59
N TYR A 83 8.31 -4.56 1.98
CA TYR A 83 8.49 -5.36 3.19
C TYR A 83 7.91 -6.77 3.08
N PHE A 84 8.22 -7.60 4.06
CA PHE A 84 7.47 -8.81 4.37
C PHE A 84 7.32 -8.97 5.89
N ASP A 85 6.24 -9.61 6.33
CA ASP A 85 5.96 -9.80 7.75
C ASP A 85 6.28 -11.25 8.19
N LEU A 86 6.72 -11.41 9.44
CA LEU A 86 6.95 -12.71 10.08
C LEU A 86 6.53 -12.70 11.54
N ILE A 87 6.19 -13.86 12.08
CA ILE A 87 5.94 -14.09 13.50
C ILE A 87 7.26 -14.36 14.20
N TYR A 88 7.52 -13.62 15.28
CA TYR A 88 8.55 -13.94 16.26
C TYR A 88 7.89 -14.40 17.57
N ASN A 89 8.18 -15.63 17.98
CA ASN A 89 7.56 -16.26 19.16
C ASN A 89 8.48 -16.34 20.38
N GLY A 90 9.71 -15.82 20.29
CA GLY A 90 10.70 -15.81 21.37
C GLY A 90 11.32 -17.17 21.71
N ALA A 91 10.97 -18.25 21.01
CA ALA A 91 11.39 -19.60 21.37
C ALA A 91 12.68 -20.05 20.66
N GLN A 92 12.94 -19.52 19.46
CA GLN A 92 14.02 -19.98 18.59
C GLN A 92 14.55 -18.86 17.69
N ASP A 93 15.72 -19.09 17.12
CA ASP A 93 16.22 -18.31 15.98
C ASP A 93 15.34 -18.58 14.76
N ILE A 94 15.30 -17.60 13.86
CA ILE A 94 14.53 -17.66 12.62
C ILE A 94 15.48 -17.72 11.43
N GLY A 95 15.38 -18.80 10.66
CA GLY A 95 16.06 -18.92 9.36
C GLY A 95 15.06 -18.73 8.22
N LEU A 96 15.38 -17.88 7.24
CA LEU A 96 14.52 -17.60 6.10
C LEU A 96 15.27 -17.45 4.77
N ARG A 97 14.51 -17.52 3.68
CA ARG A 97 14.92 -17.08 2.33
C ARG A 97 13.81 -16.20 1.78
N PHE A 98 14.16 -14.98 1.40
CA PHE A 98 13.31 -14.08 0.65
C PHE A 98 13.72 -14.09 -0.83
N ASP A 99 12.72 -14.18 -1.69
CA ASP A 99 12.87 -14.07 -3.13
C ASP A 99 11.88 -13.01 -3.61
N GLU A 100 12.31 -12.05 -4.41
CA GLU A 100 11.47 -10.92 -4.82
C GLU A 100 10.19 -11.39 -5.55
N GLN A 101 10.27 -12.50 -6.28
CA GLN A 101 9.14 -13.04 -7.04
C GLN A 101 8.31 -14.03 -6.23
N GLN A 102 8.95 -14.85 -5.39
CA GLN A 102 8.28 -15.93 -4.65
C GLN A 102 7.90 -15.57 -3.20
N GLY A 103 8.38 -14.42 -2.71
CA GLY A 103 8.22 -13.97 -1.33
C GLY A 103 9.06 -14.75 -0.33
N VAL A 104 8.66 -14.69 0.94
CA VAL A 104 9.41 -15.30 2.05
C VAL A 104 9.10 -16.80 2.22
N SER A 105 10.14 -17.57 2.53
CA SER A 105 10.09 -18.96 2.95
C SER A 105 10.96 -19.16 4.19
N PHE A 106 10.64 -20.14 5.03
CA PHE A 106 11.31 -20.33 6.32
C PHE A 106 12.05 -21.66 6.35
N SER A 107 13.37 -21.60 6.54
CA SER A 107 14.22 -22.78 6.76
C SER A 107 14.24 -23.21 8.22
N ASN A 108 14.04 -22.25 9.14
CA ASN A 108 13.97 -22.51 10.58
C ASN A 108 12.93 -21.61 11.26
N SER A 109 11.64 -21.86 11.01
CA SER A 109 10.53 -21.36 11.84
C SER A 109 9.28 -22.18 11.59
N LYS A 110 8.95 -23.08 12.54
CA LYS A 110 7.78 -23.97 12.41
C LYS A 110 6.46 -23.21 12.40
N GLU A 111 6.38 -22.16 13.20
CA GLU A 111 5.15 -21.36 13.32
C GLU A 111 4.90 -20.51 12.08
N ASN A 112 5.92 -19.85 11.54
CA ASN A 112 5.77 -19.13 10.27
C ASN A 112 5.45 -20.07 9.09
N SER A 113 6.05 -21.28 9.09
CA SER A 113 5.72 -22.29 8.08
C SER A 113 4.26 -22.72 8.20
N LEU A 114 3.81 -23.07 9.41
CA LEU A 114 2.40 -23.41 9.69
C LEU A 114 1.44 -22.31 9.25
N PHE A 115 1.77 -21.05 9.56
CA PHE A 115 0.98 -19.88 9.18
C PHE A 115 0.89 -19.75 7.66
N LYS A 116 2.01 -19.79 6.95
CA LYS A 116 2.05 -19.72 5.48
C LYS A 116 1.29 -20.88 4.82
N ASP A 117 1.49 -22.10 5.31
CA ASP A 117 0.86 -23.31 4.78
C ASP A 117 -0.66 -23.23 4.91
N TYR A 118 -1.17 -22.75 6.06
CA TYR A 118 -2.60 -22.55 6.25
C TYR A 118 -3.23 -21.66 5.18
N PHE A 119 -2.67 -20.46 4.95
CA PHE A 119 -3.21 -19.54 3.95
C PHE A 119 -3.08 -20.09 2.53
N THR A 120 -2.02 -20.83 2.24
CA THR A 120 -1.85 -21.51 0.94
C THR A 120 -2.95 -22.54 0.72
N ASP A 121 -3.15 -23.43 1.70
CA ASP A 121 -4.06 -24.56 1.57
C ASP A 121 -5.55 -24.12 1.61
N ILE A 122 -5.91 -23.21 2.52
CA ILE A 122 -7.30 -22.74 2.66
C ILE A 122 -7.73 -21.97 1.41
N ASN A 123 -6.86 -21.11 0.86
CA ASN A 123 -7.16 -20.35 -0.37
C ASN A 123 -7.32 -21.28 -1.58
N ALA A 124 -6.56 -22.37 -1.66
CA ALA A 124 -6.69 -23.36 -2.72
C ALA A 124 -8.05 -24.08 -2.66
N LEU A 125 -8.54 -24.41 -1.46
CA LEU A 125 -9.86 -25.02 -1.26
C LEU A 125 -11.01 -24.02 -1.45
N GLU A 126 -10.86 -22.77 -1.01
CA GLU A 126 -11.83 -21.71 -1.27
C GLU A 126 -11.98 -21.47 -2.77
N ARG A 127 -10.88 -21.49 -3.54
CA ARG A 127 -10.92 -21.40 -4.99
C ARG A 127 -11.71 -22.55 -5.61
N GLN A 128 -11.47 -23.79 -5.19
CA GLN A 128 -12.27 -24.94 -5.65
C GLN A 128 -13.76 -24.78 -5.36
N LEU A 129 -14.12 -24.26 -4.18
CA LEU A 129 -15.53 -24.00 -3.86
C LEU A 129 -16.11 -22.88 -4.72
N ILE A 130 -15.35 -21.81 -4.96
CA ILE A 130 -15.77 -20.73 -5.86
C ILE A 130 -16.00 -21.28 -7.27
N ASP A 131 -15.05 -22.05 -7.81
CA ASP A 131 -15.12 -22.65 -9.14
C ASP A 131 -16.33 -23.59 -9.27
N TYR A 132 -16.62 -24.39 -8.24
CA TYR A 132 -17.83 -25.22 -8.18
C TYR A 132 -19.11 -24.39 -8.43
N TYR A 133 -19.23 -23.22 -7.76
CA TYR A 133 -20.40 -22.36 -7.92
C TYR A 133 -20.40 -21.56 -9.24
N THR A 134 -19.25 -21.09 -9.72
CA THR A 134 -19.16 -20.27 -10.93
C THR A 134 -19.33 -21.08 -12.22
N GLU A 135 -18.87 -22.34 -12.23
CA GLU A 135 -19.07 -23.28 -13.34
C GLU A 135 -20.49 -23.88 -13.37
N GLY A 136 -21.31 -23.57 -12.37
CA GLY A 136 -22.68 -24.08 -12.26
C GLY A 136 -22.75 -25.58 -11.99
N GLN A 137 -21.73 -26.15 -11.35
CA GLN A 137 -21.72 -27.56 -10.95
C GLN A 137 -22.84 -27.83 -9.95
N LYS A 138 -23.46 -29.02 -10.06
CA LYS A 138 -24.57 -29.46 -9.20
C LYS A 138 -24.33 -30.81 -8.55
N ASP A 139 -23.13 -31.37 -8.72
CA ASP A 139 -22.78 -32.65 -8.14
C ASP A 139 -22.65 -32.52 -6.61
N ALA A 140 -23.49 -33.25 -5.89
CA ALA A 140 -23.48 -33.29 -4.44
C ALA A 140 -22.23 -33.98 -3.88
N VAL A 141 -21.64 -34.93 -4.62
CA VAL A 141 -20.41 -35.62 -4.17
C VAL A 141 -19.22 -34.68 -4.21
N ALA A 142 -19.02 -33.98 -5.33
CA ALA A 142 -18.00 -32.94 -5.45
C ALA A 142 -18.14 -31.84 -4.38
N PHE A 143 -19.35 -31.30 -4.20
CA PHE A 143 -19.63 -30.30 -3.17
C PHE A 143 -19.26 -30.79 -1.77
N ASN A 144 -19.81 -31.94 -1.35
CA ASN A 144 -19.57 -32.49 -0.01
C ASN A 144 -18.08 -32.79 0.20
N THR A 145 -17.37 -33.22 -0.85
CA THR A 145 -15.91 -33.45 -0.78
C THR A 145 -15.16 -32.16 -0.47
N ILE A 146 -15.47 -31.06 -1.18
CA ILE A 146 -14.84 -29.75 -0.95
C ILE A 146 -15.16 -29.24 0.46
N ILE A 147 -16.44 -29.30 0.86
CA ILE A 147 -16.89 -28.83 2.18
C ILE A 147 -16.25 -29.62 3.33
N THR A 148 -16.17 -30.95 3.22
CA THR A 148 -15.47 -31.77 4.22
C THR A 148 -13.99 -31.41 4.29
N LYS A 149 -13.31 -31.25 3.14
CA LYS A 149 -11.90 -30.83 3.12
C LYS A 149 -11.69 -29.48 3.79
N LEU A 150 -12.54 -28.49 3.51
CA LEU A 150 -12.48 -27.16 4.15
C LEU A 150 -12.62 -27.25 5.67
N LYS A 151 -13.65 -27.95 6.17
CA LYS A 151 -13.89 -28.10 7.61
C LYS A 151 -12.75 -28.84 8.31
N THR A 152 -12.29 -29.96 7.73
CA THR A 152 -11.17 -30.73 8.27
C THR A 152 -9.87 -29.93 8.26
N LEU A 153 -9.62 -29.16 7.20
CA LEU A 153 -8.42 -28.32 7.11
C LEU A 153 -8.42 -27.24 8.19
N GLN A 154 -9.51 -26.46 8.30
CA GLN A 154 -9.64 -25.40 9.30
C GLN A 154 -9.42 -25.93 10.72
N THR A 155 -10.18 -26.95 11.12
CA THR A 155 -10.08 -27.56 12.46
C THR A 155 -8.70 -28.17 12.73
N SER A 156 -8.06 -28.76 11.72
CA SER A 156 -6.71 -29.31 11.86
C SER A 156 -5.65 -28.21 12.07
N TYR A 157 -5.75 -27.08 11.37
CA TYR A 157 -4.81 -25.98 11.55
C TYR A 157 -5.02 -25.25 12.87
N GLU A 158 -6.26 -25.04 13.31
CA GLU A 158 -6.58 -24.51 14.64
C GLU A 158 -5.98 -25.39 15.75
N ALA A 159 -6.15 -26.71 15.66
CA ALA A 159 -5.58 -27.65 16.64
C ALA A 159 -4.04 -27.62 16.65
N ARG A 160 -3.40 -27.53 15.48
CA ARG A 160 -1.93 -27.44 15.35
C ARG A 160 -1.38 -26.09 15.83
N ALA A 161 -2.16 -25.02 15.66
CA ALA A 161 -1.80 -23.67 16.07
C ALA A 161 -2.15 -23.36 17.53
N ASN A 162 -2.89 -24.24 18.23
CA ASN A 162 -3.30 -24.00 19.60
C ASN A 162 -2.11 -23.65 20.51
N GLY A 163 -2.16 -22.47 21.13
CA GLY A 163 -1.08 -21.92 21.96
C GLY A 163 0.06 -21.22 21.22
N LEU A 164 -0.02 -21.15 19.88
CA LEU A 164 0.88 -20.36 19.03
C LEU A 164 0.28 -18.97 18.77
N TYR A 165 1.13 -17.99 18.47
CA TYR A 165 0.74 -16.65 18.05
C TYR A 165 -0.04 -16.67 16.72
N ALA A 166 0.26 -17.62 15.84
CA ALA A 166 -0.46 -17.85 14.58
C ALA A 166 -1.96 -18.21 14.75
N TYR A 167 -2.38 -18.68 15.93
CA TYR A 167 -3.74 -19.18 16.16
C TYR A 167 -4.82 -18.14 15.86
N ASP A 168 -4.65 -16.91 16.36
CA ASP A 168 -5.66 -15.85 16.21
C ASP A 168 -5.95 -15.56 14.74
N PHE A 169 -4.92 -15.56 13.90
CA PHE A 169 -5.06 -15.36 12.46
C PHE A 169 -5.76 -16.52 11.76
N ILE A 170 -5.39 -17.75 12.11
CA ILE A 170 -5.98 -18.97 11.54
C ILE A 170 -7.47 -19.05 11.89
N ALA A 171 -7.81 -18.81 13.16
CA ALA A 171 -9.19 -18.80 13.62
C ALA A 171 -10.00 -17.68 12.92
N ALA A 172 -9.45 -16.46 12.89
CA ALA A 172 -10.11 -15.30 12.29
C ALA A 172 -10.26 -15.38 10.75
N ASN A 173 -9.45 -16.21 10.08
CA ASN A 173 -9.54 -16.43 8.65
C ASN A 173 -10.56 -17.51 8.24
N SER A 174 -11.26 -18.13 9.19
CA SER A 174 -12.28 -19.15 8.90
C SER A 174 -13.28 -18.67 7.83
N PRO A 175 -13.37 -19.35 6.67
CA PRO A 175 -14.27 -18.93 5.61
C PRO A 175 -15.72 -19.28 5.93
N TYR A 176 -16.65 -18.65 5.21
CA TYR A 176 -18.03 -19.13 5.17
C TYR A 176 -18.10 -20.48 4.46
N ILE A 177 -18.55 -21.51 5.18
CA ILE A 177 -18.70 -22.88 4.65
C ILE A 177 -20.19 -23.23 4.63
N PRO A 178 -20.84 -23.30 3.44
CA PRO A 178 -22.26 -23.61 3.34
C PRO A 178 -22.58 -25.04 3.80
N GLU A 179 -23.70 -25.23 4.49
CA GLU A 179 -24.13 -26.54 5.00
C GLU A 179 -24.73 -27.45 3.91
N LYS A 180 -25.23 -26.84 2.83
CA LYS A 180 -25.87 -27.50 1.69
C LYS A 180 -25.57 -26.71 0.42
N ILE A 181 -25.82 -27.31 -0.73
CA ILE A 181 -25.75 -26.59 -2.01
C ILE A 181 -26.78 -25.45 -2.01
N GLU A 182 -26.33 -24.28 -2.42
CA GLU A 182 -27.14 -23.06 -2.49
C GLU A 182 -27.20 -22.57 -3.94
N PRO A 183 -28.21 -21.78 -4.34
CA PRO A 183 -28.11 -20.99 -5.55
C PRO A 183 -26.87 -20.07 -5.48
N VAL A 184 -26.16 -19.89 -6.59
CA VAL A 184 -24.92 -19.08 -6.64
C VAL A 184 -25.11 -17.65 -6.09
N ALA A 185 -26.27 -17.04 -6.36
CA ALA A 185 -26.61 -15.73 -5.84
C ALA A 185 -26.75 -15.72 -4.31
N ASP A 186 -27.30 -16.79 -3.73
CA ASP A 186 -27.43 -16.96 -2.29
C ASP A 186 -26.07 -17.25 -1.65
N TYR A 187 -25.23 -18.09 -2.26
CA TYR A 187 -23.85 -18.33 -1.80
C TYR A 187 -23.03 -17.03 -1.73
N VAL A 188 -23.05 -16.22 -2.79
CA VAL A 188 -22.35 -14.92 -2.80
C VAL A 188 -22.89 -13.98 -1.71
N LYS A 189 -24.21 -13.94 -1.54
CA LYS A 189 -24.87 -13.14 -0.50
C LYS A 189 -24.49 -13.61 0.91
N ASN A 190 -24.54 -14.92 1.17
CA ASN A 190 -24.24 -15.51 2.47
C ASN A 190 -22.76 -15.34 2.81
N ARG A 191 -21.86 -15.59 1.85
CA ARG A 191 -20.42 -15.34 2.02
C ARG A 191 -20.13 -13.89 2.42
N LYS A 192 -20.82 -12.92 1.81
CA LYS A 192 -20.72 -11.51 2.20
C LYS A 192 -21.27 -11.24 3.60
N GLN A 193 -22.44 -11.80 3.92
CA GLN A 193 -23.10 -11.60 5.21
C GLN A 193 -22.24 -12.13 6.38
N HIS A 194 -21.61 -13.28 6.19
CA HIS A 194 -20.84 -14.01 7.19
C HIS A 194 -19.33 -13.71 7.14
N TYR A 195 -18.89 -12.75 6.31
CA TYR A 195 -17.46 -12.49 6.05
C TYR A 195 -16.65 -12.16 7.31
N PHE A 196 -17.27 -11.47 8.28
CA PHE A 196 -16.62 -11.03 9.51
C PHE A 196 -17.02 -11.86 10.74
N ASP A 197 -17.67 -13.02 10.59
CA ASP A 197 -18.23 -13.75 11.73
C ASP A 197 -17.15 -14.33 12.65
N ALA A 198 -16.02 -14.76 12.09
CA ALA A 198 -14.88 -15.25 12.85
C ALA A 198 -13.90 -14.14 13.29
N ILE A 199 -14.13 -12.89 12.87
CA ILE A 199 -13.18 -11.79 13.06
C ILE A 199 -13.57 -10.96 14.28
N ASP A 200 -12.68 -10.92 15.26
CA ASP A 200 -12.73 -9.94 16.33
C ASP A 200 -11.82 -8.74 16.01
N PHE A 201 -12.43 -7.61 15.62
CA PHE A 201 -11.70 -6.38 15.34
C PHE A 201 -11.04 -5.77 16.59
N GLY A 202 -11.42 -6.19 17.80
CA GLY A 202 -10.78 -5.79 19.06
C GLY A 202 -9.55 -6.61 19.43
N ASN A 203 -9.26 -7.69 18.71
CA ASN A 203 -8.16 -8.59 19.05
C ASN A 203 -6.80 -7.88 18.82
N PRO A 204 -5.97 -7.69 19.88
CA PRO A 204 -4.71 -6.94 19.76
C PRO A 204 -3.65 -7.64 18.91
N VAL A 205 -3.70 -8.98 18.78
CA VAL A 205 -2.80 -9.74 17.90
C VAL A 205 -3.12 -9.43 16.44
N LEU A 206 -4.41 -9.42 16.09
CA LEU A 206 -4.85 -9.09 14.73
C LEU A 206 -4.62 -7.61 14.39
N GLN A 207 -4.84 -6.70 15.36
CA GLN A 207 -4.57 -5.27 15.18
C GLN A 207 -3.08 -4.96 15.00
N ALA A 208 -2.19 -5.77 15.59
CA ALA A 208 -0.75 -5.66 15.43
C ALA A 208 -0.23 -6.31 14.13
N SER A 209 -0.97 -6.18 13.03
CA SER A 209 -0.65 -6.78 11.73
C SER A 209 -1.43 -6.11 10.59
N GLY A 210 -1.10 -6.43 9.33
CA GLY A 210 -1.91 -6.06 8.17
C GLY A 210 -3.20 -6.89 7.99
N PHE A 211 -3.45 -7.93 8.80
CA PHE A 211 -4.52 -8.91 8.55
C PHE A 211 -5.92 -8.27 8.49
N LEU A 212 -6.27 -7.43 9.46
CA LEU A 212 -7.59 -6.78 9.49
C LEU A 212 -7.75 -5.76 8.36
N GLU A 213 -6.66 -5.09 7.98
CA GLU A 213 -6.64 -4.15 6.86
C GLU A 213 -6.90 -4.86 5.53
N ASP A 214 -6.21 -5.99 5.29
CA ASP A 214 -6.40 -6.82 4.12
C ASP A 214 -7.82 -7.38 4.04
N LYS A 215 -8.37 -7.85 5.16
CA LYS A 215 -9.76 -8.32 5.25
C LYS A 215 -10.77 -7.19 4.96
N ALA A 216 -10.54 -6.00 5.51
CA ALA A 216 -11.41 -4.85 5.28
C ALA A 216 -11.40 -4.41 3.82
N VAL A 217 -10.21 -4.27 3.23
CA VAL A 217 -10.02 -3.91 1.81
C VAL A 217 -10.68 -4.95 0.90
N ASN A 218 -10.39 -6.23 1.13
CA ASN A 218 -10.95 -7.31 0.31
C ASN A 218 -12.47 -7.34 0.41
N TYR A 219 -13.05 -7.21 1.61
CA TYR A 219 -14.49 -7.12 1.78
C TYR A 219 -15.11 -5.97 0.98
N ILE A 220 -14.51 -4.78 1.07
CA ILE A 220 -15.05 -3.59 0.41
C ILE A 220 -15.03 -3.76 -1.11
N LEU A 221 -13.91 -4.22 -1.67
CA LEU A 221 -13.69 -4.26 -3.11
C LEU A 221 -14.27 -5.51 -3.80
N THR A 222 -14.35 -6.65 -3.12
CA THR A 222 -14.68 -7.94 -3.75
C THR A 222 -16.01 -8.55 -3.28
N ALA A 223 -16.56 -8.13 -2.14
CA ALA A 223 -17.87 -8.60 -1.67
C ALA A 223 -19.03 -7.87 -2.39
N LEU A 224 -19.08 -8.08 -3.71
CA LEU A 224 -20.10 -7.54 -4.62
C LEU A 224 -21.16 -8.60 -4.93
N PRO A 225 -22.41 -8.19 -5.24
CA PRO A 225 -23.45 -9.06 -5.76
C PRO A 225 -23.01 -9.89 -6.97
N TYR A 226 -23.60 -11.07 -7.14
CA TYR A 226 -23.33 -11.95 -8.29
C TYR A 226 -23.73 -11.33 -9.66
N LYS A 227 -24.66 -10.37 -9.67
CA LYS A 227 -25.07 -9.70 -10.90
C LYS A 227 -23.97 -8.78 -11.43
N ALA A 228 -23.89 -8.63 -12.75
CA ALA A 228 -23.07 -7.58 -13.36
C ALA A 228 -23.52 -6.19 -12.87
N LEU A 229 -22.55 -5.34 -12.54
CA LEU A 229 -22.78 -3.98 -12.05
C LEU A 229 -22.14 -2.98 -13.01
N SER A 230 -22.82 -1.87 -13.23
CA SER A 230 -22.16 -0.66 -13.72
C SER A 230 -21.16 -0.14 -12.66
N PRO A 231 -20.17 0.68 -13.05
CA PRO A 231 -19.25 1.30 -12.09
C PRO A 231 -19.96 2.05 -10.96
N VAL A 232 -21.06 2.75 -11.26
CA VAL A 232 -21.86 3.51 -10.28
C VAL A 232 -22.56 2.59 -9.28
N GLU A 233 -23.12 1.47 -9.77
CA GLU A 233 -23.74 0.47 -8.88
C GLU A 233 -22.68 -0.22 -8.00
N ALA A 234 -21.51 -0.54 -8.55
CA ALA A 234 -20.40 -1.10 -7.79
C ALA A 234 -19.95 -0.14 -6.68
N ALA A 235 -19.72 1.14 -7.00
CA ALA A 235 -19.40 2.17 -6.01
C ALA A 235 -20.47 2.29 -4.93
N THR A 236 -21.75 2.19 -5.29
CA THR A 236 -22.87 2.21 -4.32
C THR A 236 -22.80 1.03 -3.35
N VAL A 237 -22.45 -0.17 -3.83
CA VAL A 237 -22.27 -1.34 -2.95
C VAL A 237 -21.03 -1.18 -2.08
N MET A 238 -19.91 -0.69 -2.62
CA MET A 238 -18.68 -0.46 -1.88
C MET A 238 -18.87 0.54 -0.74
N LYS A 239 -19.60 1.65 -0.98
CA LYS A 239 -19.97 2.63 0.07
C LYS A 239 -20.75 1.97 1.23
N LYS A 240 -21.70 1.08 0.92
CA LYS A 240 -22.42 0.29 1.96
C LYS A 240 -21.49 -0.70 2.68
N ASN A 241 -20.50 -1.25 2.00
CA ASN A 241 -19.49 -2.11 2.63
C ASN A 241 -18.63 -1.32 3.61
N VAL A 242 -18.27 -0.07 3.29
CA VAL A 242 -17.59 0.87 4.20
C VAL A 242 -18.45 1.12 5.45
N ASP A 243 -19.75 1.37 5.29
CA ASP A 243 -20.67 1.55 6.44
C ASP A 243 -20.73 0.30 7.33
N THR A 244 -20.69 -0.88 6.71
CA THR A 244 -20.68 -2.16 7.44
C THR A 244 -19.40 -2.32 8.25
N LEU A 245 -18.24 -2.00 7.66
CA LEU A 245 -16.96 -1.99 8.36
C LEU A 245 -17.00 -1.02 9.56
N LYS A 246 -17.58 0.18 9.41
CA LYS A 246 -17.79 1.11 10.52
C LYS A 246 -18.56 0.49 11.68
N GLN A 247 -19.60 -0.29 11.39
CA GLN A 247 -20.39 -0.98 12.42
C GLN A 247 -19.59 -2.07 13.13
N LYS A 248 -18.78 -2.83 12.38
CA LYS A 248 -17.91 -3.89 12.95
C LYS A 248 -16.83 -3.34 13.87
N MET A 249 -16.37 -2.10 13.65
CA MET A 249 -15.41 -1.41 14.53
C MET A 249 -16.05 -0.56 15.64
N ARG A 250 -17.37 -0.68 15.87
CA ARG A 250 -18.06 0.12 16.88
C ARG A 250 -17.48 -0.15 18.27
N GLY A 251 -17.08 0.93 18.96
CA GLY A 251 -16.51 0.87 20.31
C GLY A 251 -14.98 0.83 20.35
N LEU A 252 -14.31 0.66 19.20
CA LEU A 252 -12.84 0.73 19.13
C LEU A 252 -12.33 2.18 19.22
N PRO A 253 -11.06 2.40 19.61
CA PRO A 253 -10.45 3.72 19.64
C PRO A 253 -10.57 4.46 18.30
N ILE A 254 -10.78 5.78 18.34
CA ILE A 254 -10.94 6.59 17.13
C ILE A 254 -9.66 6.55 16.27
N ALA A 255 -8.48 6.56 16.89
CA ALA A 255 -7.21 6.46 16.19
C ALA A 255 -7.08 5.15 15.38
N TYR A 256 -7.50 4.02 15.95
CA TYR A 256 -7.50 2.75 15.24
C TYR A 256 -8.46 2.76 14.04
N GLN A 257 -9.69 3.27 14.26
CA GLN A 257 -10.67 3.39 13.19
C GLN A 257 -10.19 4.32 12.07
N PHE A 258 -9.52 5.42 12.42
CA PHE A 258 -8.91 6.33 11.47
C PHE A 258 -7.85 5.63 10.62
N GLY A 259 -6.93 4.89 11.23
CA GLY A 259 -5.93 4.08 10.52
C GLY A 259 -6.60 3.12 9.52
N MET A 260 -7.59 2.36 9.95
CA MET A 260 -8.34 1.45 9.08
C MET A 260 -9.00 2.17 7.90
N PHE A 261 -9.72 3.28 8.15
CA PHE A 261 -10.35 4.03 7.07
C PHE A 261 -9.33 4.70 6.14
N HIS A 262 -8.17 5.10 6.65
CA HIS A 262 -7.10 5.67 5.84
C HIS A 262 -6.50 4.61 4.92
N THR A 263 -6.28 3.39 5.42
CA THR A 263 -5.83 2.25 4.60
C THR A 263 -6.84 1.90 3.50
N VAL A 264 -8.13 1.83 3.83
CA VAL A 264 -9.18 1.62 2.83
C VAL A 264 -9.24 2.78 1.83
N TRP A 265 -9.17 4.03 2.29
CA TRP A 265 -9.14 5.21 1.43
C TRP A 265 -7.98 5.14 0.45
N LYS A 266 -6.75 4.91 0.93
CA LYS A 266 -5.53 4.79 0.11
C LYS A 266 -5.75 3.74 -0.97
N ARG A 267 -6.24 2.55 -0.59
CA ARG A 267 -6.49 1.48 -1.55
C ARG A 267 -7.56 1.84 -2.59
N THR A 268 -8.67 2.46 -2.18
CA THR A 268 -9.72 2.86 -3.13
C THR A 268 -9.23 3.95 -4.08
N ALA A 269 -8.44 4.91 -3.59
CA ALA A 269 -7.84 5.98 -4.39
C ALA A 269 -6.82 5.44 -5.40
N THR A 270 -5.91 4.54 -4.98
CA THR A 270 -4.96 3.88 -5.89
C THR A 270 -5.66 3.09 -6.99
N ASN A 271 -6.79 2.46 -6.69
CA ASN A 271 -7.60 1.72 -7.68
C ASN A 271 -8.60 2.61 -8.44
N GLN A 272 -8.50 3.94 -8.33
CA GLN A 272 -9.34 4.92 -9.03
C GLN A 272 -10.85 4.78 -8.73
N PHE A 273 -11.21 4.25 -7.54
CA PHE A 273 -12.58 4.28 -7.02
C PHE A 273 -12.88 5.61 -6.32
N ASP A 274 -12.75 6.72 -7.06
CA ASP A 274 -12.82 8.09 -6.53
C ASP A 274 -14.10 8.39 -5.75
N GLU A 275 -15.24 7.90 -6.25
CA GLU A 275 -16.51 8.06 -5.55
C GLU A 275 -16.53 7.40 -4.16
N VAL A 276 -15.80 6.29 -3.99
CA VAL A 276 -15.72 5.54 -2.74
C VAL A 276 -14.70 6.18 -1.81
N SER A 277 -13.54 6.58 -2.33
CA SER A 277 -12.52 7.29 -1.55
C SER A 277 -13.05 8.64 -1.04
N ASP A 278 -13.77 9.41 -1.88
CA ASP A 278 -14.44 10.66 -1.48
C ASP A 278 -15.50 10.41 -0.40
N TYR A 279 -16.26 9.32 -0.52
CA TYR A 279 -17.23 8.93 0.50
C TYR A 279 -16.56 8.65 1.85
N ILE A 280 -15.46 7.90 1.85
CA ILE A 280 -14.70 7.59 3.08
C ILE A 280 -14.14 8.87 3.71
N PHE A 281 -13.57 9.75 2.89
CA PHE A 281 -13.00 11.01 3.35
C PHE A 281 -14.04 11.90 4.02
N ASN A 282 -15.14 12.18 3.32
CA ASN A 282 -16.18 13.11 3.75
C ASN A 282 -16.99 12.62 4.96
N ASN A 283 -17.23 11.30 5.07
CA ASN A 283 -18.07 10.76 6.15
C ASN A 283 -17.28 10.32 7.39
N TYR A 284 -15.99 10.00 7.24
CA TYR A 284 -15.17 9.44 8.32
C TYR A 284 -13.88 10.22 8.57
N LEU A 285 -12.96 10.24 7.60
CA LEU A 285 -11.58 10.68 7.85
C LEU A 285 -11.50 12.14 8.28
N GLN A 286 -12.23 13.06 7.65
CA GLN A 286 -12.16 14.48 7.96
C GLN A 286 -12.44 14.76 9.44
N ARG A 287 -13.58 14.25 9.95
CA ARG A 287 -13.95 14.44 11.36
C ARG A 287 -13.02 13.69 12.31
N MET A 288 -12.59 12.47 11.95
CA MET A 288 -11.71 11.67 12.79
C MET A 288 -10.33 12.33 12.94
N ALA A 289 -9.70 12.75 11.85
CA ALA A 289 -8.39 13.42 11.89
C ALA A 289 -8.42 14.67 12.75
N HIS A 290 -9.46 15.51 12.67
CA HIS A 290 -9.61 16.66 13.57
C HIS A 290 -9.66 16.24 15.05
N SER A 291 -10.28 15.10 15.38
CA SER A 291 -10.40 14.63 16.76
C SER A 291 -9.12 13.99 17.32
N ILE A 292 -8.19 13.57 16.47
CA ILE A 292 -6.92 12.93 16.86
C ILE A 292 -5.69 13.76 16.42
N GLU A 293 -5.90 14.98 15.94
CA GLU A 293 -4.87 15.93 15.50
C GLU A 293 -3.99 15.46 14.32
N GLU A 294 -4.50 14.54 13.49
CA GLU A 294 -3.80 13.98 12.30
C GLU A 294 -3.98 14.86 11.04
N MET A 295 -3.70 16.16 11.15
CA MET A 295 -3.95 17.13 10.07
C MET A 295 -3.08 16.91 8.83
N LYS A 296 -1.85 16.41 8.99
CA LYS A 296 -0.95 16.15 7.85
C LYS A 296 -1.51 15.12 6.88
N ILE A 297 -2.22 14.12 7.40
CA ILE A 297 -2.87 13.10 6.55
C ILE A 297 -4.03 13.73 5.78
N LEU A 298 -4.80 14.65 6.38
CA LEU A 298 -5.84 15.39 5.66
C LEU A 298 -5.25 16.25 4.54
N ASP A 299 -4.14 16.93 4.79
CA ASP A 299 -3.46 17.73 3.77
C ASP A 299 -2.99 16.85 2.60
N GLY A 300 -2.46 15.66 2.89
CA GLY A 300 -2.09 14.66 1.88
C GLY A 300 -3.28 14.17 1.06
N ILE A 301 -4.42 13.87 1.70
CA ILE A 301 -5.65 13.47 1.01
C ILE A 301 -6.19 14.62 0.14
N ALA A 302 -6.19 15.85 0.65
CA ALA A 302 -6.64 17.02 -0.09
C ALA A 302 -5.75 17.30 -1.31
N LEU A 303 -4.43 17.14 -1.17
CA LEU A 303 -3.48 17.25 -2.27
C LEU A 303 -3.72 16.14 -3.32
N HIS A 304 -3.90 14.90 -2.87
CA HIS A 304 -4.24 13.78 -3.76
C HIS A 304 -5.53 14.08 -4.55
N ASN A 305 -6.62 14.43 -3.88
CA ASN A 305 -7.92 14.70 -4.51
C ASN A 305 -7.86 15.88 -5.49
N ARG A 306 -7.06 16.91 -5.21
CA ARG A 306 -6.85 18.05 -6.10
C ARG A 306 -6.13 17.64 -7.39
N LEU A 307 -5.22 16.68 -7.32
CA LEU A 307 -4.32 16.34 -8.41
C LEU A 307 -4.61 14.97 -9.04
N ARG A 308 -5.61 14.23 -8.60
CA ARG A 308 -5.94 12.91 -9.17
C ARG A 308 -6.34 13.01 -10.64
N LEU A 309 -6.27 11.88 -11.34
CA LEU A 309 -6.71 11.81 -12.73
C LEU A 309 -8.19 12.22 -12.85
N GLY A 310 -8.52 12.97 -13.89
CA GLY A 310 -9.85 13.56 -14.11
C GLY A 310 -10.15 14.84 -13.31
N ALA A 311 -9.35 15.19 -12.29
CA ALA A 311 -9.52 16.46 -11.58
C ALA A 311 -9.08 17.64 -12.45
N VAL A 312 -9.80 18.76 -12.38
CA VAL A 312 -9.40 20.01 -13.02
C VAL A 312 -8.12 20.52 -12.35
N ALA A 313 -7.08 20.75 -13.14
CA ALA A 313 -5.80 21.24 -12.66
C ALA A 313 -5.97 22.60 -11.95
N PRO A 314 -5.25 22.84 -10.83
CA PRO A 314 -5.29 24.13 -10.16
C PRO A 314 -4.89 25.30 -11.06
N GLU A 315 -5.45 26.47 -10.84
CA GLU A 315 -5.16 27.64 -11.68
C GLU A 315 -3.66 28.03 -11.62
N ILE A 316 -3.12 28.41 -12.78
CA ILE A 316 -1.80 29.03 -12.90
C ILE A 316 -1.99 30.34 -13.65
N GLU A 317 -1.51 31.43 -13.07
CA GLU A 317 -1.49 32.75 -13.66
C GLU A 317 -0.04 33.20 -13.90
N TRP A 318 0.23 33.77 -15.06
CA TRP A 318 1.55 34.32 -15.42
C TRP A 318 1.41 35.60 -16.24
N VAL A 319 2.48 36.38 -16.29
CA VAL A 319 2.56 37.61 -17.07
C VAL A 319 3.34 37.32 -18.35
N ASP A 320 2.74 37.64 -19.48
CA ASP A 320 3.39 37.63 -20.79
C ASP A 320 3.37 39.06 -21.36
N GLY A 321 4.53 39.72 -21.34
CA GLY A 321 4.65 41.14 -21.66
C GLY A 321 3.81 42.01 -20.72
N THR A 322 2.69 42.55 -21.21
CA THR A 322 1.73 43.34 -20.41
C THR A 322 0.42 42.60 -20.14
N GLU A 323 0.27 41.38 -20.66
CA GLU A 323 -0.94 40.57 -20.52
C GLU A 323 -0.80 39.60 -19.34
N VAL A 324 -1.86 39.46 -18.54
CA VAL A 324 -1.96 38.40 -17.54
C VAL A 324 -2.72 37.24 -18.16
N LYS A 325 -2.03 36.11 -18.34
CA LYS A 325 -2.60 34.86 -18.86
C LYS A 325 -2.96 33.93 -17.70
N LYS A 326 -3.95 33.07 -17.94
CA LYS A 326 -4.41 32.05 -17.00
C LYS A 326 -4.57 30.70 -17.68
N LEU A 327 -4.22 29.62 -16.99
CA LEU A 327 -4.36 28.25 -17.49
C LEU A 327 -5.80 27.98 -17.95
N SER A 328 -6.77 28.37 -17.12
CA SER A 328 -8.21 28.17 -17.43
C SER A 328 -8.67 28.88 -18.71
N THR A 329 -8.03 30.00 -19.08
CA THR A 329 -8.41 30.83 -20.23
C THR A 329 -7.72 30.44 -21.53
N LEU A 330 -6.69 29.59 -21.48
CA LEU A 330 -5.99 29.17 -22.69
C LEU A 330 -6.90 28.33 -23.59
N GLN A 331 -7.04 28.77 -24.84
CA GLN A 331 -7.81 28.08 -25.89
C GLN A 331 -6.90 27.61 -27.04
N GLY A 332 -7.46 26.82 -27.97
CA GLY A 332 -6.79 26.44 -29.23
C GLY A 332 -5.88 25.22 -29.15
N ALA A 333 -5.97 24.43 -28.07
CA ALA A 333 -5.27 23.15 -27.95
C ALA A 333 -6.23 22.08 -27.41
N ASN A 334 -6.02 20.85 -27.86
CA ASN A 334 -6.77 19.67 -27.38
C ASN A 334 -6.11 19.09 -26.13
N GLN A 335 -4.83 19.37 -25.93
CA GLN A 335 -4.05 18.95 -24.77
C GLN A 335 -3.14 20.08 -24.29
N TYR A 336 -2.83 20.03 -23.00
CA TYR A 336 -1.91 20.97 -22.36
C TYR A 336 -0.87 20.18 -21.57
N LEU A 337 0.39 20.59 -21.64
CA LEU A 337 1.47 20.03 -20.84
C LEU A 337 1.92 21.08 -19.82
N LEU A 338 1.83 20.76 -18.55
CA LEU A 338 2.47 21.52 -17.49
C LEU A 338 3.84 20.91 -17.20
N ILE A 339 4.87 21.76 -17.13
CA ILE A 339 6.24 21.37 -16.79
C ILE A 339 6.68 22.22 -15.60
N PHE A 340 6.89 21.62 -14.44
CA PHE A 340 7.51 22.31 -13.30
C PHE A 340 9.01 22.03 -13.32
N TRP A 341 9.83 23.09 -13.36
CA TRP A 341 11.29 22.96 -13.48
C TRP A 341 12.05 24.11 -12.85
N SER A 342 13.37 24.01 -12.77
CA SER A 342 14.26 25.11 -12.38
C SER A 342 15.46 25.19 -13.33
N SER A 343 15.85 26.41 -13.67
CA SER A 343 17.07 26.77 -14.40
C SER A 343 18.36 26.35 -13.69
N THR A 344 18.28 26.01 -12.39
CA THR A 344 19.40 25.49 -11.60
C THR A 344 19.39 23.96 -11.45
N CYS A 345 18.41 23.27 -12.06
CA CYS A 345 18.30 21.82 -12.01
C CYS A 345 19.03 21.16 -13.20
N SER A 346 20.14 20.48 -12.92
CA SER A 346 20.95 19.77 -13.94
C SER A 346 20.17 18.74 -14.75
N HIS A 347 19.14 18.12 -14.17
CA HIS A 347 18.29 17.17 -14.87
C HIS A 347 17.37 17.87 -15.86
N CYS A 348 16.71 18.96 -15.44
CA CYS A 348 15.87 19.79 -16.31
C CYS A 348 16.64 20.33 -17.51
N LEU A 349 17.86 20.85 -17.29
CA LEU A 349 18.70 21.40 -18.36
C LEU A 349 19.15 20.34 -19.39
N ARG A 350 19.06 19.05 -19.04
CA ARG A 350 19.33 17.94 -19.96
C ARG A 350 18.10 17.51 -20.73
N GLU A 351 16.97 17.35 -20.05
CA GLU A 351 15.75 16.77 -20.63
C GLU A 351 14.92 17.77 -21.44
N LEU A 352 14.72 18.98 -20.91
CA LEU A 352 13.79 19.94 -21.51
C LEU A 352 14.17 20.40 -22.93
N PRO A 353 15.45 20.60 -23.29
CA PRO A 353 15.80 20.92 -24.68
C PRO A 353 15.45 19.81 -25.67
N ALA A 354 15.59 18.55 -25.28
CA ALA A 354 15.21 17.41 -26.12
C ALA A 354 13.68 17.34 -26.26
N LEU A 355 12.96 17.42 -25.14
CA LEU A 355 11.51 17.43 -25.13
C LEU A 355 10.94 18.60 -25.95
N HIS A 356 11.50 19.79 -25.80
CA HIS A 356 11.10 20.98 -26.55
C HIS A 356 11.21 20.78 -28.06
N LYS A 357 12.32 20.21 -28.54
CA LYS A 357 12.52 19.91 -29.95
C LYS A 357 11.45 18.97 -30.50
N GLU A 358 11.07 17.94 -29.75
CA GLU A 358 10.02 17.00 -30.14
C GLU A 358 8.63 17.66 -30.16
N LEU A 359 8.35 18.56 -29.21
CA LEU A 359 7.05 19.21 -29.07
C LEU A 359 6.84 20.42 -30.00
N THR A 360 7.91 21.05 -30.48
CA THR A 360 7.90 22.30 -31.29
C THR A 360 6.94 22.25 -32.48
N ASN A 361 6.78 21.09 -33.13
CA ASN A 361 5.94 20.96 -34.33
C ASN A 361 4.59 20.27 -34.05
N ARG A 362 4.27 20.01 -32.78
CA ARG A 362 3.08 19.25 -32.40
C ARG A 362 1.84 20.15 -32.40
N LYS A 363 0.94 19.89 -33.35
CA LYS A 363 -0.33 20.63 -33.44
C LYS A 363 -1.29 20.22 -32.32
N GLY A 364 -2.05 21.18 -31.82
CA GLY A 364 -3.09 20.92 -30.82
C GLY A 364 -2.56 20.71 -29.41
N LEU A 365 -1.28 21.00 -29.15
CA LEU A 365 -0.65 21.01 -27.83
C LEU A 365 -0.27 22.45 -27.45
N LYS A 366 -0.47 22.80 -26.17
CA LYS A 366 0.14 23.98 -25.55
C LYS A 366 0.97 23.56 -24.35
N VAL A 367 2.17 24.09 -24.21
CA VAL A 367 3.07 23.79 -23.10
C VAL A 367 3.17 25.02 -22.19
N ILE A 368 2.98 24.81 -20.89
CA ILE A 368 3.15 25.80 -19.84
C ILE A 368 4.30 25.32 -18.95
N ALA A 369 5.42 26.02 -19.01
CA ALA A 369 6.62 25.74 -18.24
C ALA A 369 6.69 26.69 -17.03
N VAL A 370 6.55 26.13 -15.84
CA VAL A 370 6.53 26.84 -14.55
C VAL A 370 7.91 26.72 -13.89
N GLY A 371 8.64 27.82 -13.86
CA GLY A 371 9.91 27.96 -13.16
C GLY A 371 9.74 28.06 -11.66
N LEU A 372 10.37 27.18 -10.90
CA LEU A 372 10.45 27.22 -9.45
C LEU A 372 11.83 27.74 -9.05
N GLU A 373 11.92 29.03 -8.73
CA GLU A 373 13.21 29.72 -8.64
C GLU A 373 13.39 30.47 -7.32
N ASP A 374 14.63 30.81 -7.00
CA ASP A 374 14.93 31.77 -5.93
C ASP A 374 14.94 33.21 -6.47
N GLU A 375 15.39 33.39 -7.72
CA GLU A 375 15.49 34.69 -8.40
C GLU A 375 15.22 34.59 -9.91
N GLU A 376 14.94 35.71 -10.56
CA GLU A 376 14.55 35.73 -11.99
C GLU A 376 15.72 35.64 -12.98
N THR A 377 16.97 35.85 -12.53
CA THR A 377 18.09 36.14 -13.43
C THR A 377 18.42 34.95 -14.34
N SER A 378 18.70 33.78 -13.74
CA SER A 378 18.99 32.54 -14.49
C SER A 378 17.78 32.04 -15.27
N TRP A 379 16.58 32.26 -14.74
CA TRP A 379 15.33 31.88 -15.38
C TRP A 379 15.17 32.52 -16.76
N LYS A 380 15.43 33.83 -16.87
CA LYS A 380 15.28 34.56 -18.15
C LYS A 380 16.20 34.01 -19.22
N GLU A 381 17.42 33.62 -18.87
CA GLU A 381 18.38 33.06 -19.81
C GLU A 381 17.97 31.65 -20.28
N GLU A 382 17.56 30.78 -19.37
CA GLU A 382 17.24 29.38 -19.71
C GLU A 382 15.86 29.23 -20.36
N SER A 383 14.84 29.97 -19.89
CA SER A 383 13.47 29.89 -20.44
C SER A 383 13.41 30.32 -21.91
N THR A 384 14.21 31.31 -22.32
CA THR A 384 14.23 31.78 -23.72
C THR A 384 14.76 30.74 -24.71
N LYS A 385 15.46 29.70 -24.25
CA LYS A 385 15.91 28.58 -25.08
C LYS A 385 14.76 27.60 -25.42
N LEU A 386 13.65 27.68 -24.69
CA LEU A 386 12.45 26.87 -24.87
C LEU A 386 11.36 27.77 -25.48
N ASP A 387 11.59 28.27 -26.69
CA ASP A 387 10.63 29.12 -27.39
C ASP A 387 9.31 28.37 -27.66
N GLN A 388 8.22 29.08 -27.95
CA GLN A 388 6.87 28.51 -28.11
C GLN A 388 6.22 27.91 -26.86
N PHE A 389 6.97 27.68 -25.78
CA PHE A 389 6.38 27.38 -24.48
C PHE A 389 5.90 28.68 -23.82
N GLU A 390 4.78 28.60 -23.10
CA GLU A 390 4.31 29.65 -22.21
C GLU A 390 5.08 29.55 -20.90
N HIS A 391 5.70 30.63 -20.45
CA HIS A 391 6.59 30.62 -19.28
C HIS A 391 5.95 31.31 -18.08
N ALA A 392 5.76 30.56 -17.00
CA ALA A 392 5.39 31.09 -15.69
C ALA A 392 6.59 31.01 -14.75
N ILE A 393 6.70 31.91 -13.78
CA ILE A 393 7.71 31.83 -12.73
C ILE A 393 7.06 31.96 -11.35
N ALA A 394 7.50 31.14 -10.41
CA ALA A 394 7.11 31.19 -9.02
C ALA A 394 8.37 31.20 -8.14
N LEU A 395 8.54 32.29 -7.40
CA LEU A 395 9.68 32.46 -6.49
C LEU A 395 9.48 31.69 -5.18
N GLY A 396 10.59 31.27 -4.57
CA GLY A 396 10.64 30.50 -3.33
C GLY A 396 10.78 28.99 -3.51
N LYS A 397 11.12 28.52 -4.71
CA LYS A 397 11.31 27.08 -5.04
C LYS A 397 10.17 26.20 -4.50
N TRP A 398 10.46 25.29 -3.58
CA TRP A 398 9.52 24.34 -2.96
C TRP A 398 8.44 25.04 -2.13
N GLU A 399 8.75 26.22 -1.60
CA GLU A 399 7.82 27.06 -0.84
C GLU A 399 7.07 28.07 -1.71
N SER A 400 7.19 27.96 -3.03
CA SER A 400 6.40 28.78 -3.93
C SER A 400 4.93 28.34 -3.93
N THR A 401 4.04 29.26 -4.34
CA THR A 401 2.60 28.99 -4.41
C THR A 401 2.29 27.78 -5.28
N TYR A 402 2.88 27.69 -6.48
CA TYR A 402 2.59 26.60 -7.41
C TYR A 402 3.25 25.27 -7.01
N ALA A 403 4.44 25.30 -6.39
CA ALA A 403 5.04 24.09 -5.84
C ALA A 403 4.14 23.45 -4.77
N ARG A 404 3.61 24.22 -3.82
CA ARG A 404 2.66 23.72 -2.81
C ARG A 404 1.31 23.33 -3.41
N LEU A 405 0.81 24.10 -4.37
CA LEU A 405 -0.50 23.85 -4.97
C LEU A 405 -0.54 22.54 -5.76
N TYR A 406 0.56 22.24 -6.46
CA TYR A 406 0.76 21.03 -7.26
C TYR A 406 1.56 19.92 -6.56
N GLY A 407 1.95 20.12 -5.29
CA GLY A 407 2.66 19.10 -4.51
C GLY A 407 4.01 18.71 -5.10
N ILE A 408 4.72 19.67 -5.69
CA ILE A 408 5.99 19.42 -6.39
C ILE A 408 7.08 19.15 -5.37
N GLN A 409 7.68 17.96 -5.44
CA GLN A 409 8.76 17.51 -4.56
C GLN A 409 10.09 17.31 -5.29
N GLU A 410 10.05 17.28 -6.62
CA GLU A 410 11.22 17.15 -7.48
C GLU A 410 11.02 17.94 -8.78
N THR A 411 12.10 18.13 -9.54
CA THR A 411 12.02 18.75 -10.87
C THR A 411 12.94 18.00 -11.85
N PRO A 412 12.49 17.76 -13.10
CA PRO A 412 11.23 18.22 -13.66
C PRO A 412 10.02 17.40 -13.16
N THR A 413 8.82 17.98 -13.20
CA THR A 413 7.56 17.26 -12.95
C THR A 413 6.54 17.65 -14.01
N TYR A 414 5.80 16.65 -14.51
CA TYR A 414 4.94 16.80 -15.68
C TYR A 414 3.46 16.51 -15.35
N PHE A 415 2.56 17.28 -15.94
CA PHE A 415 1.12 16.96 -15.98
C PHE A 415 0.59 17.14 -17.39
N ILE A 416 -0.10 16.12 -17.91
CA ILE A 416 -0.84 16.24 -19.18
C ILE A 416 -2.30 16.51 -18.84
N LEU A 417 -2.87 17.53 -19.46
CA LEU A 417 -4.26 17.94 -19.28
C LEU A 417 -5.05 17.81 -20.59
N ASP A 418 -6.35 17.55 -20.47
CA ASP A 418 -7.30 17.66 -21.58
C ASP A 418 -7.72 19.12 -21.87
N ASP A 419 -8.59 19.31 -22.85
CA ASP A 419 -9.09 20.63 -23.27
C ASP A 419 -9.92 21.34 -22.19
N GLN A 420 -10.51 20.57 -21.26
CA GLN A 420 -11.15 21.10 -20.05
C GLN A 420 -10.20 21.22 -18.85
N LYS A 421 -8.89 21.13 -19.09
CA LYS A 421 -7.82 21.27 -18.08
C LYS A 421 -7.87 20.19 -16.99
N ARG A 422 -8.50 19.05 -17.26
CA ARG A 422 -8.47 17.91 -16.34
C ARG A 422 -7.17 17.15 -16.52
N ILE A 423 -6.56 16.73 -15.42
CA ILE A 423 -5.33 15.94 -15.42
C ILE A 423 -5.62 14.56 -16.01
N VAL A 424 -5.03 14.23 -17.15
CA VAL A 424 -5.20 12.93 -17.80
C VAL A 424 -3.98 12.03 -17.63
N ALA A 425 -2.81 12.59 -17.32
CA ALA A 425 -1.62 11.81 -16.97
C ALA A 425 -0.62 12.61 -16.12
N LYS A 426 0.28 11.87 -15.46
CA LYS A 426 1.41 12.38 -14.66
C LYS A 426 2.70 11.64 -15.03
N PRO A 427 3.32 11.99 -16.16
CA PRO A 427 4.54 11.33 -16.62
C PRO A 427 5.70 11.52 -15.63
N THR A 428 6.52 10.48 -15.48
CA THR A 428 7.70 10.48 -14.61
C THR A 428 8.96 11.02 -15.28
N ASN A 429 8.98 11.09 -16.62
CA ASN A 429 10.09 11.59 -17.41
C ASN A 429 9.62 12.09 -18.79
N ASP A 430 10.52 12.72 -19.55
CA ASP A 430 10.29 13.27 -20.88
C ASP A 430 9.87 12.23 -21.93
N GLN A 431 10.42 11.01 -21.89
CA GLN A 431 10.06 9.95 -22.83
C GLN A 431 8.61 9.48 -22.63
N GLU A 432 8.18 9.35 -21.37
CA GLU A 432 6.81 9.02 -21.02
C GLU A 432 5.83 10.14 -21.44
N VAL A 433 6.25 11.41 -21.38
CA VAL A 433 5.45 12.54 -21.94
C VAL A 433 5.16 12.29 -23.42
N ILE A 434 6.16 11.97 -24.22
CA ILE A 434 5.99 11.74 -25.67
C ILE A 434 5.07 10.55 -25.93
N SER A 435 5.35 9.40 -25.30
CA SER A 435 4.57 8.17 -25.49
C SER A 435 3.07 8.38 -25.19
N LEU A 436 2.76 9.04 -24.06
CA LEU A 436 1.39 9.33 -23.66
C LEU A 436 0.70 10.36 -24.58
N LEU A 437 1.45 11.33 -25.11
CA LEU A 437 0.93 12.30 -26.08
C LEU A 437 0.66 11.67 -27.45
N ASP A 438 1.40 10.63 -27.84
CA ASP A 438 1.20 9.85 -29.06
C ASP A 438 0.03 8.85 -28.94
N GLY A 439 -0.49 8.64 -27.72
CA GLY A 439 -1.59 7.72 -27.45
C GLY A 439 -1.14 6.26 -27.33
N GLU A 440 0.16 6.03 -27.15
CA GLU A 440 0.70 4.75 -26.75
C GLU A 440 0.37 4.54 -25.26
N LYS A 441 -0.25 3.40 -24.94
CA LYS A 441 -0.70 3.05 -23.58
C LYS A 441 0.18 1.98 -22.98
#